data_AF-A0A920NBX0-F1
#
_entry.id   AF-A0A920NBX0-F1
#
_cell.length_a   1.000
_cell.length_b   1.000
_cell.length_c   1.000
_cell.angle_alpha   90.00
_cell.angle_beta   90.00
_cell.angle_gamma   90.00
#
_symmetry.space_group_name_H-M   'P 1'
#
loop_
_entity.id
_entity.type
_entity.pdbx_description
1 polymer ?
#
loop_
_entity_poly.entity_id
_entity_poly.type
_entity_poly.pdbx_seq_one_letter_code
_entity_poly.pdbx_strand_id
1 'polypeptide(L)'
;MVIEAARNLVGMNDANSTEFDESTSAPVIDLMPDQVGVTNKGGTMRLGVYPCEIVEDGVTSDAYGEDIVMERHRHRFEFNNDFREDLQKLG
;
A
#
# COMPACT_ATOMS: atom_id res chain seq x y z
N MET A 1 0.14 -7.25 -7.55
CA MET A 1 1.14 -6.38 -8.24
C MET A 1 2.34 -6.15 -7.34
N VAL A 2 2.21 -5.45 -6.20
CA VAL A 2 3.33 -5.18 -5.27
C VAL A 2 4.12 -6.45 -4.88
N ILE A 3 3.45 -7.52 -4.45
CA ILE A 3 4.08 -8.80 -4.08
C ILE A 3 4.91 -9.37 -5.23
N GLU A 4 4.41 -9.29 -6.46
CA GLU A 4 5.08 -9.83 -7.64
C GLU A 4 6.31 -9.00 -8.01
N ALA A 5 6.19 -7.67 -8.01
CA ALA A 5 7.32 -6.77 -8.24
C ALA A 5 8.41 -6.93 -7.17
N ALA A 6 8.04 -7.05 -5.89
CA ALA A 6 8.98 -7.28 -4.80
C ALA A 6 9.75 -8.59 -4.99
N ARG A 7 9.06 -9.68 -5.37
CA ARG A 7 9.70 -10.99 -5.61
C ARG A 7 10.62 -10.96 -6.83
N ASN A 8 10.13 -10.48 -7.96
CA ASN A 8 10.80 -10.66 -9.25
C ASN A 8 11.76 -9.53 -9.63
N LEU A 9 11.50 -8.30 -9.20
CA LEU A 9 12.30 -7.13 -9.58
C LEU A 9 13.26 -6.68 -8.48
N VAL A 10 12.89 -6.86 -7.20
CA VAL A 10 13.76 -6.52 -6.05
C VAL A 10 14.49 -7.75 -5.50
N GLY A 11 13.99 -8.96 -5.76
CA GLY A 11 14.57 -10.22 -5.28
C GLY A 11 14.10 -10.63 -3.88
N MET A 12 13.03 -10.01 -3.37
CA MET A 12 12.41 -10.36 -2.09
C MET A 12 11.51 -11.59 -2.26
N ASN A 13 12.12 -12.77 -2.42
CA ASN A 13 11.41 -14.02 -2.74
C ASN A 13 10.27 -14.35 -1.76
N ASP A 14 10.44 -13.99 -0.49
CA ASP A 14 9.47 -14.24 0.58
C ASP A 14 8.40 -13.14 0.71
N ALA A 15 8.46 -12.07 -0.10
CA ALA A 15 7.55 -10.94 0.03
C ALA A 15 6.09 -11.37 -0.06
N ASN A 16 5.26 -10.93 0.88
CA ASN A 16 3.84 -11.29 0.90
C ASN A 16 2.98 -10.23 1.59
N SER A 17 1.66 -10.44 1.57
CA SER A 17 0.74 -9.74 2.45
C SER A 17 0.58 -10.51 3.75
N THR A 18 0.58 -9.82 4.88
CA THR A 18 0.23 -10.42 6.18
C THR A 18 -1.24 -10.87 6.24
N GLU A 19 -2.07 -10.47 5.27
CA GLU A 19 -3.40 -11.03 5.07
C GLU A 19 -3.38 -12.53 4.77
N PHE A 20 -2.37 -13.00 4.03
CA PHE A 20 -2.28 -14.40 3.58
C PHE A 20 -1.18 -15.18 4.31
N ASP A 21 -0.11 -14.50 4.71
CA ASP A 21 1.02 -15.10 5.39
C ASP A 21 1.56 -14.15 6.45
N GLU A 22 1.13 -14.34 7.69
CA GLU A 22 1.59 -13.55 8.84
C GLU A 22 3.07 -13.84 9.20
N SER A 23 3.69 -14.88 8.61
CA SER A 23 5.06 -15.30 8.91
C SER A 23 6.10 -14.81 7.89
N THR A 24 5.67 -14.12 6.84
CA THR A 24 6.58 -13.54 5.83
C THR A 24 7.63 -12.65 6.48
N SER A 25 8.88 -12.82 6.04
CA SER A 25 10.00 -11.95 6.41
C SER A 25 10.02 -10.61 5.66
N ALA A 26 9.16 -10.47 4.64
CA ALA A 26 9.02 -9.25 3.84
C ALA A 26 7.54 -8.86 3.67
N PRO A 27 6.89 -8.32 4.72
CA PRO A 27 5.48 -7.92 4.70
C PRO A 27 5.28 -6.62 3.90
N VAL A 28 5.31 -6.72 2.57
CA VAL A 28 5.16 -5.56 1.66
C VAL A 28 3.74 -4.99 1.66
N ILE A 29 2.76 -5.79 2.07
CA ILE A 29 1.39 -5.35 2.36
C ILE A 29 1.10 -5.75 3.82
N ASP A 30 0.75 -4.79 4.65
CA ASP A 30 0.52 -5.03 6.07
C ASP A 30 -0.57 -4.09 6.65
N LEU A 31 -0.98 -4.34 7.88
CA LEU A 31 -1.73 -3.36 8.66
C LEU A 31 -0.85 -2.14 8.94
N MET A 32 -1.46 -0.95 9.03
CA MET A 32 -0.72 0.23 9.45
C MET A 32 -0.13 0.03 10.86
N PRO A 33 1.05 0.59 11.19
CA PRO A 33 1.67 0.42 12.51
C PRO A 33 0.74 0.78 13.68
N ASP A 34 -0.07 1.84 13.53
CA ASP A 34 -1.05 2.28 14.52
C ASP A 34 -2.21 1.30 14.76
N GLN A 35 -2.31 0.27 13.91
CA GLN A 35 -3.34 -0.77 13.94
C GLN A 35 -2.80 -2.11 14.48
N VAL A 36 -1.49 -2.23 14.66
CA VAL A 36 -0.83 -3.43 15.22
C VAL A 36 -1.15 -3.51 16.72
N GLY A 37 -1.74 -4.62 17.15
CA GLY A 37 -2.15 -4.84 18.54
C GLY A 37 -3.58 -4.40 18.89
N VAL A 38 -4.34 -3.83 17.94
CA VAL A 38 -5.76 -3.52 18.13
C VAL A 38 -6.58 -4.80 17.98
N THR A 39 -7.13 -5.31 19.09
CA THR A 39 -7.91 -6.57 19.15
C THR A 39 -9.25 -6.48 18.42
N ASN A 40 -9.85 -5.29 18.34
CA ASN A 40 -11.03 -5.01 17.52
C ASN A 40 -10.63 -4.45 16.14
N LYS A 41 -10.26 -5.34 15.20
CA LYS A 41 -9.95 -5.00 13.79
C LYS A 41 -11.14 -4.45 12.98
N GLY A 42 -12.24 -4.10 13.64
CA GLY A 42 -13.35 -3.32 13.07
C GLY A 42 -12.96 -1.87 12.79
N GLY A 43 -12.04 -1.30 13.59
CA GLY A 43 -11.54 0.08 13.45
C GLY A 43 -10.27 0.24 12.60
N THR A 44 -9.71 -0.85 12.06
CA THR A 44 -8.47 -0.81 11.26
C THR A 44 -8.73 -0.63 9.76
N MET A 45 -9.98 -0.44 9.37
CA MET A 45 -10.37 -0.24 7.98
C MET A 45 -10.27 1.23 7.61
N ARG A 46 -9.54 1.57 6.54
CA ARG A 46 -9.78 2.85 5.85
C ARG A 46 -11.14 2.76 5.17
N LEU A 47 -12.08 3.55 5.66
CA LEU A 47 -13.45 3.59 5.16
C LEU A 47 -13.91 5.03 5.01
N GLY A 48 -14.35 5.39 3.80
CA GLY A 48 -14.89 6.71 3.51
C GLY A 48 -14.07 7.46 2.47
N VAL A 49 -14.31 8.77 2.38
CA VAL A 49 -13.64 9.64 1.41
C VAL A 49 -12.33 10.13 2.00
N TYR A 50 -11.23 9.97 1.28
CA TYR A 50 -9.91 10.47 1.64
C TYR A 50 -9.32 11.31 0.51
N PRO A 51 -8.54 12.34 0.83
CA PRO A 51 -7.76 13.05 -0.18
C PRO A 51 -6.63 12.15 -0.70
N CYS A 52 -6.44 12.16 -2.01
CA CYS A 52 -5.31 11.55 -2.70
C CYS A 52 -4.58 12.62 -3.48
N GLU A 53 -3.33 12.90 -3.07
CA GLU A 53 -2.43 13.77 -3.82
C GLU A 53 -1.91 13.00 -5.03
N ILE A 54 -2.13 13.56 -6.21
CA ILE A 54 -1.67 12.99 -7.47
C ILE A 54 -0.27 13.50 -7.76
N VAL A 55 0.64 12.58 -8.10
CA VAL A 55 1.98 12.95 -8.56
C VAL A 55 1.86 13.60 -9.95
N GLU A 56 2.48 14.77 -10.09
CA GLU A 56 2.55 15.52 -11.35
C GLU A 56 3.19 14.69 -12.48
N ASP A 57 2.94 15.07 -13.73
CA ASP A 57 3.58 14.49 -14.92
C ASP A 57 3.41 12.95 -15.08
N GLY A 58 2.26 12.42 -14.69
CA GLY A 58 1.90 11.01 -14.84
C GLY A 58 0.54 10.78 -15.49
N VAL A 59 0.28 9.54 -15.94
CA VAL A 59 -1.00 9.15 -16.57
C VAL A 59 -2.20 9.47 -15.67
N THR A 60 -2.04 9.34 -14.35
CA THR A 60 -3.09 9.72 -13.38
C THR A 60 -3.34 11.22 -13.37
N SER A 61 -2.29 12.05 -13.44
CA SER A 61 -2.41 13.51 -13.53
C SER A 61 -3.12 13.92 -14.82
N ASP A 62 -2.75 13.33 -15.96
CA ASP A 62 -3.42 13.58 -17.25
C ASP A 62 -4.90 13.17 -17.24
N ALA A 63 -5.24 12.09 -16.54
CA ALA A 63 -6.60 11.56 -16.48
C ALA A 63 -7.52 12.39 -15.58
N TYR A 64 -7.02 12.85 -14.43
CA TYR A 64 -7.83 13.61 -13.47
C TYR A 64 -7.78 15.13 -13.71
N GLY A 65 -6.64 15.68 -14.14
CA GLY A 65 -6.46 17.12 -14.35
C GLY A 65 -6.52 17.96 -13.07
N GLU A 66 -6.40 17.33 -11.90
CA GLU A 66 -6.44 17.95 -10.57
C GLU A 66 -5.29 17.39 -9.70
N ASP A 67 -4.72 18.21 -8.83
CA ASP A 67 -3.60 17.81 -7.96
C ASP A 67 -4.06 16.99 -6.76
N ILE A 68 -5.30 17.19 -6.31
CA ILE A 68 -5.91 16.49 -5.17
C ILE A 68 -7.29 16.02 -5.55
N VAL A 69 -7.53 14.72 -5.44
CA VAL A 69 -8.84 14.10 -5.70
C VAL A 69 -9.39 13.45 -4.43
N MET A 70 -10.72 13.40 -4.32
CA MET A 70 -11.41 12.87 -3.14
C MET A 70 -12.00 11.50 -3.47
N GLU A 71 -11.32 10.44 -3.04
CA GLU A 71 -11.65 9.06 -3.42
C GLU A 71 -12.19 8.24 -2.25
N ARG A 72 -13.05 7.26 -2.59
CA ARG A 72 -13.65 6.38 -1.59
C ARG A 72 -12.79 5.15 -1.35
N HIS A 73 -12.25 5.04 -0.13
CA HIS A 73 -11.51 3.88 0.31
C HIS A 73 -12.40 2.91 1.08
N ARG A 74 -12.14 1.61 0.87
CA ARG A 74 -12.73 0.51 1.63
C ARG A 74 -11.77 -0.67 1.64
N HIS A 75 -10.66 -0.52 2.35
CA HIS A 75 -9.65 -1.55 2.51
C HIS A 75 -9.06 -1.49 3.93
N ARG A 76 -8.29 -2.52 4.30
CA ARG A 76 -7.73 -2.69 5.65
C ARG A 76 -6.21 -2.79 5.63
N PHE A 77 -5.68 -3.52 4.66
CA PHE A 77 -4.25 -3.66 4.48
C PHE A 77 -3.75 -2.58 3.53
N GLU A 78 -2.58 -2.05 3.84
CA GLU A 78 -1.94 -0.95 3.14
C GLU A 78 -0.55 -1.39 2.68
N PHE A 79 0.03 -0.63 1.77
CA PHE A 79 1.42 -0.80 1.44
C PHE A 79 2.31 -0.43 2.63
N ASN A 80 3.27 -1.31 2.97
CA ASN A 80 4.21 -1.04 4.05
C ASN A 80 5.30 -0.06 3.57
N ASN A 81 5.32 1.13 4.17
CA ASN A 81 6.22 2.21 3.78
C ASN A 81 7.70 1.90 3.98
N ASP A 82 8.06 0.90 4.80
CA ASP A 82 9.45 0.44 4.94
C ASP A 82 10.04 -0.05 3.60
N PHE A 83 9.19 -0.46 2.66
CA PHE A 83 9.58 -0.93 1.33
C PHE A 83 9.44 0.14 0.23
N ARG A 84 9.02 1.36 0.59
CA ARG A 84 8.70 2.42 -0.39
C ARG A 84 9.89 2.79 -1.24
N GLU A 85 11.05 3.01 -0.62
CA GLU A 85 12.24 3.46 -1.35
C GLU A 85 12.73 2.43 -2.36
N ASP A 86 12.65 1.13 -2.04
CA ASP A 86 13.14 0.08 -2.93
C ASP A 86 12.20 -0.13 -4.11
N LEU A 87 10.89 -0.10 -3.88
CA LEU A 87 9.90 -0.31 -4.93
C LEU A 87 9.68 0.93 -5.79
N GLN A 88 9.83 2.13 -5.26
CA GLN A 88 9.74 3.38 -6.03
C GLN A 88 10.88 3.52 -7.05
N LYS A 89 12.04 2.91 -6.81
CA LYS A 89 13.16 2.92 -7.79
C LYS A 89 12.85 2.12 -9.06
N LEU A 90 11.81 1.30 -9.06
CA LEU A 90 11.44 0.47 -10.21
C LEU A 90 10.66 1.24 -11.30
N GLY A 91 10.19 2.45 -11.02
CA GLY A 91 9.38 3.29 -11.92
C GLY A 91 8.08 3.70 -11.28
#